data_AF-A0A3P7QUZ7-F1
#
_entry.id   AF-A0A3P7QUZ7-F1
#
_cell.length_a   1.000
_cell.length_b   1.000
_cell.length_c   1.000
_cell.angle_alpha   90.00
_cell.angle_beta   90.00
_cell.angle_gamma   90.00
#
_symmetry.space_group_name_H-M   'P 1'
#
loop_
_entity.id
_entity.type
_entity.pdbx_description
1 polymer ?
#
loop_
_entity_poly.entity_id
_entity_poly.type
_entity_poly.pdbx_seq_one_letter_code
_entity_poly.pdbx_strand_id
1 'polypeptide(L)'
;MLRELWEEVTHNLKVGNIDAATDAKTRLEQRQRREAAARQETNEKWDPHYFSEQGNTYIYRWPLMGRIYQASSSPPNNNNNTTQSNSLASSQAVSTHPNDESSTPTPP
;
A
#
# COMPACT_ATOMS: atom_id res chain seq x y z
N MET A 1 -4.54 -13.73 10.32
CA MET A 1 -5.09 -12.53 9.65
C MET A 1 -6.31 -12.86 8.78
N LEU A 2 -6.19 -13.17 7.47
CA LEU A 2 -7.38 -13.42 6.61
C LEU A 2 -8.17 -14.69 7.00
N ARG A 3 -7.47 -15.75 7.40
CA ARG A 3 -8.13 -17.00 7.84
C ARG A 3 -8.97 -16.84 9.11
N GLU A 4 -8.53 -16.00 10.05
CA GLU A 4 -9.24 -15.76 11.32
C GLU A 4 -10.48 -14.90 11.08
N LEU A 5 -10.39 -13.92 10.17
CA LEU A 5 -11.52 -13.05 9.87
C LEU A 5 -12.70 -13.81 9.25
N TRP A 6 -12.41 -14.82 8.43
CA TRP A 6 -13.41 -15.64 7.73
C TRP A 6 -13.73 -16.96 8.43
N GLU A 7 -13.15 -17.22 9.59
CA GLU A 7 -13.27 -18.50 10.29
C GLU A 7 -14.74 -18.86 10.52
N GLU A 8 -15.53 -17.94 11.08
CA GLU A 8 -16.95 -18.13 11.41
C GLU A 8 -17.79 -18.46 10.16
N VAL A 9 -17.56 -17.74 9.06
CA VAL A 9 -18.23 -18.01 7.77
C VAL A 9 -17.88 -19.41 7.28
N THR A 10 -16.58 -19.75 7.26
CA THR A 10 -16.14 -21.06 6.79
C THR A 10 -16.60 -22.19 7.70
N HIS A 11 -16.71 -21.96 9.00
CA HIS A 11 -17.22 -22.92 9.97
C HIS A 11 -18.71 -23.18 9.73
N ASN A 12 -19.52 -22.12 9.66
CA ASN A 12 -20.97 -22.23 9.43
C ASN A 12 -21.30 -22.89 8.10
N LEU A 13 -20.52 -22.61 7.04
CA LEU A 13 -20.64 -23.32 5.76
C LEU A 13 -20.31 -24.81 5.88
N LYS A 14 -19.28 -25.19 6.65
CA LYS A 14 -18.90 -26.60 6.84
C LYS A 14 -19.97 -27.41 7.57
N VAL A 15 -20.66 -26.80 8.53
CA VAL A 15 -21.74 -27.45 9.29
C VAL A 15 -23.12 -27.31 8.62
N GLY A 16 -23.18 -26.66 7.45
CA GLY A 16 -24.41 -26.49 6.66
C GLY A 16 -25.38 -25.43 7.22
N ASN A 17 -24.92 -24.58 8.14
CA ASN A 17 -25.74 -23.51 8.72
C ASN A 17 -25.62 -22.23 7.88
N ILE A 18 -26.49 -22.11 6.89
CA ILE A 18 -26.45 -21.02 5.89
C ILE A 18 -26.83 -19.66 6.50
N ASP A 19 -27.81 -19.64 7.40
CA ASP A 19 -28.26 -18.40 8.04
C ASP A 19 -27.13 -17.80 8.89
N ALA A 20 -26.48 -18.62 9.71
CA ALA A 20 -25.34 -18.18 10.52
C ALA A 20 -24.13 -17.76 9.67
N ALA A 21 -23.89 -18.39 8.51
CA ALA A 21 -22.85 -17.96 7.58
C ALA A 21 -23.16 -16.58 6.96
N THR A 22 -24.44 -16.34 6.64
CA THR A 22 -24.92 -15.07 6.07
C THR A 22 -24.82 -13.94 7.08
N ASP A 23 -25.18 -14.19 8.33
CA ASP A 23 -25.06 -13.21 9.42
C ASP A 23 -23.59 -12.86 9.69
N ALA A 24 -22.72 -13.88 9.76
CA ALA A 24 -21.28 -13.68 9.94
C ALA A 24 -20.67 -12.85 8.81
N LYS A 25 -21.03 -13.12 7.55
CA LYS A 25 -20.61 -12.35 6.37
C LYS A 25 -21.12 -10.90 6.44
N THR A 26 -22.40 -10.72 6.74
CA THR A 26 -23.03 -9.40 6.83
C THR A 26 -22.36 -8.53 7.90
N ARG A 27 -22.07 -9.12 9.06
CA ARG A 27 -21.36 -8.44 10.16
C ARG A 27 -19.95 -7.98 9.75
N LEU A 28 -19.23 -8.82 9.01
CA LEU A 28 -17.89 -8.51 8.50
C LEU A 28 -17.95 -7.34 7.50
N GLU A 29 -18.87 -7.40 6.53
CA GLU A 29 -19.06 -6.32 5.55
C GLU A 29 -19.47 -5.00 6.21
N GLN A 30 -20.40 -5.04 7.18
CA GLN A 30 -20.81 -3.84 7.92
C GLN A 30 -19.67 -3.23 8.73
N ARG A 31 -18.75 -4.04 9.25
CA ARG A 31 -17.54 -3.53 9.89
C ARG A 31 -16.65 -2.81 8.87
N GLN A 32 -16.39 -3.44 7.73
CA GLN A 32 -15.59 -2.84 6.67
C GLN A 32 -16.20 -1.53 6.14
N ARG A 33 -17.54 -1.47 5.97
CA ARG A 33 -18.24 -0.23 5.58
C ARG A 33 -18.02 0.90 6.59
N ARG A 34 -18.12 0.59 7.90
CA ARG A 34 -17.87 1.59 8.96
C ARG A 34 -16.42 2.09 8.96
N GLU A 35 -15.46 1.19 8.78
CA GLU A 35 -14.05 1.58 8.69
C GLU A 35 -13.76 2.41 7.43
N ALA A 36 -14.37 2.07 6.29
CA ALA A 36 -14.25 2.85 5.06
C ALA A 36 -14.87 4.25 5.21
N ALA A 37 -16.05 4.34 5.83
CA ALA A 37 -16.70 5.61 6.14
C ALA A 37 -15.82 6.48 7.05
N ALA A 38 -15.25 5.90 8.11
CA ALA A 38 -14.33 6.62 8.99
C ALA A 38 -13.11 7.16 8.25
N ARG A 39 -12.52 6.40 7.31
CA ARG A 39 -11.40 6.87 6.48
C ARG A 39 -11.81 8.02 5.55
N GLN A 40 -13.02 7.96 5.00
CA GLN A 40 -13.56 9.04 4.17
C GLN A 40 -13.76 10.33 4.99
N GLU A 41 -14.27 10.21 6.22
CA GLU A 41 -14.44 11.34 7.14
C GLU A 41 -13.09 11.95 7.55
N THR A 42 -12.05 11.14 7.74
CA THR A 42 -10.70 11.61 8.10
C THR A 42 -9.85 12.04 6.89
N ASN A 43 -10.38 11.93 5.66
CA ASN A 43 -9.66 12.17 4.41
C ASN A 43 -8.38 11.31 4.28
N GLU A 44 -8.38 10.12 4.89
CA GLU A 44 -7.25 9.21 4.90
C GLU A 44 -7.30 8.27 3.69
N LYS A 45 -6.22 8.25 2.90
CA LYS A 45 -6.08 7.30 1.79
C LYS A 45 -5.81 5.90 2.33
N TRP A 46 -6.46 4.89 1.75
CA TRP A 46 -6.16 3.49 2.04
C TRP A 46 -4.73 3.12 1.60
N ASP A 47 -3.88 2.71 2.55
CA ASP A 47 -2.52 2.20 2.29
C ASP A 47 -2.44 0.68 2.55
N PRO A 48 -2.32 -0.17 1.51
CA PRO A 48 -2.15 -1.59 1.68
C PRO A 48 -0.81 -1.95 2.36
N HIS A 49 -0.88 -2.70 3.45
CA HIS A 49 0.30 -3.07 4.24
C HIS A 49 1.38 -3.82 3.45
N TYR A 50 0.98 -4.70 2.52
CA TYR A 50 1.91 -5.57 1.78
C TYR A 50 2.21 -5.11 0.36
N PHE A 51 1.46 -4.14 -0.17
CA PHE A 51 1.56 -3.70 -1.55
C PHE A 51 1.75 -2.20 -1.62
N SER A 52 2.66 -1.75 -2.49
CA SER A 52 2.82 -0.34 -2.84
C SER A 52 2.16 -0.07 -4.18
N GLU A 53 1.40 1.03 -4.25
CA GLU A 53 0.85 1.53 -5.51
C GLU A 53 1.98 2.11 -6.37
N GLN A 54 2.08 1.67 -7.63
CA GLN A 54 3.00 2.18 -8.63
C GLN A 54 2.24 2.41 -9.93
N GLY A 55 1.80 3.65 -10.17
CA GLY A 55 0.89 3.99 -11.27
C GLY A 55 -0.43 3.23 -11.14
N ASN A 56 -0.76 2.40 -12.13
CA ASN A 56 -1.99 1.59 -12.15
C ASN A 56 -1.79 0.15 -11.62
N THR A 57 -0.64 -0.18 -11.04
CA THR A 57 -0.34 -1.55 -10.56
C THR A 57 0.06 -1.55 -9.09
N TYR A 58 -0.19 -2.66 -8.40
CA TYR A 58 0.26 -2.90 -7.03
C TYR A 58 1.45 -3.85 -7.02
N ILE A 59 2.57 -3.40 -6.46
CA ILE A 59 3.80 -4.20 -6.34
C ILE A 59 3.94 -4.68 -4.91
N TYR A 60 4.21 -5.97 -4.72
CA TYR A 60 4.47 -6.53 -3.40
C TYR A 60 5.74 -5.89 -2.82
N ARG A 61 5.65 -5.36 -1.59
CA ARG A 61 6.73 -4.58 -0.93
C ARG A 61 7.98 -5.41 -0.61
N TRP A 62 7.87 -6.73 -0.55
CA TRP A 62 8.98 -7.63 -0.19
C TRP A 62 9.31 -8.64 -1.30
N PRO A 63 9.55 -8.20 -2.55
CA PRO A 63 9.82 -9.13 -3.63
C PRO A 63 11.19 -9.79 -3.38
N LEU A 64 11.24 -11.11 -3.57
CA LEU A 64 12.47 -11.89 -3.40
C LEU A 64 13.64 -11.30 -4.22
N MET A 65 13.33 -10.84 -5.44
CA MET A 65 14.32 -10.22 -6.32
C MET A 65 14.97 -8.98 -5.71
N GLY A 66 14.21 -8.13 -5.00
CA GLY A 66 14.76 -6.95 -4.34
C GLY A 66 15.81 -7.29 -3.28
N ARG A 67 15.67 -8.44 -2.59
CA ARG A 67 16.65 -8.90 -1.60
C ARG A 67 17.93 -9.41 -2.24
N ILE A 68 17.81 -10.14 -3.36
CA ILE A 68 18.95 -10.69 -4.09
C ILE A 68 19.78 -9.55 -4.70
N TYR A 69 19.13 -8.52 -5.28
CA TYR A 69 19.84 -7.38 -5.85
C TYR A 69 20.54 -6.50 -4.79
N GLN A 70 19.92 -6.24 -3.62
CA GLN A 70 20.57 -5.50 -2.52
C GLN A 70 21.79 -6.24 -1.93
N ALA A 71 21.74 -7.57 -1.86
CA ALA A 71 22.87 -8.38 -1.43
C ALA A 71 24.06 -8.30 -2.41
N SER A 72 23.78 -8.15 -3.71
CA SER A 72 24.81 -8.04 -4.75
C SER A 72 25.37 -6.62 -4.95
N SER A 73 24.63 -5.57 -4.54
CA SER A 73 25.02 -4.17 -4.72
C SER A 73 25.69 -3.52 -3.50
N SER A 74 25.89 -4.29 -2.42
CA SER A 74 26.70 -3.83 -1.28
C SER A 74 28.17 -3.67 -1.73
N PRO A 75 28.73 -2.45 -1.76
CA PRO A 75 30.14 -2.26 -2.06
C PRO A 75 30.97 -2.84 -0.91
N PRO A 76 32.20 -3.33 -1.16
CA PRO A 76 33.12 -3.60 -0.08
C PRO A 76 33.34 -2.30 0.70
N ASN A 77 32.99 -2.31 1.98
CA ASN A 77 33.23 -1.22 2.91
C ASN A 77 34.75 -0.94 2.93
N ASN A 78 35.18 0.13 2.28
CA ASN A 78 36.56 0.59 2.31
C ASN A 78 36.60 1.98 2.93
N ASN A 79 36.64 2.00 4.26
CA ASN A 79 36.86 3.20 5.05
C ASN A 79 38.23 3.79 4.71
N ASN A 80 38.27 4.96 4.07
CA ASN A 80 39.41 5.87 4.12
C ASN A 80 38.93 7.33 4.08
N ASN A 81 39.10 7.99 5.22
CA ASN A 81 39.07 9.45 5.37
C ASN A 81 40.14 10.07 4.44
N THR A 82 39.76 11.05 3.62
CA THR A 82 40.66 12.17 3.25
C THR A 82 39.84 13.43 2.94
N THR A 83 40.18 14.46 3.70
CA THR A 83 39.75 15.86 3.71
C THR A 83 40.04 16.64 2.42
N GLN A 84 39.22 17.69 2.18
CA GLN A 84 39.33 18.81 1.20
C GLN A 84 38.92 18.48 -0.26
N SER A 85 37.93 19.15 -0.85
CA SER A 85 38.06 20.56 -1.28
C SER A 85 36.74 21.15 -1.82
N ASN A 86 36.66 22.48 -1.73
CA ASN A 86 35.52 23.35 -2.03
C ASN A 86 35.10 23.40 -3.52
N SER A 87 33.86 23.83 -3.76
CA SER A 87 33.51 25.11 -4.43
C SER A 87 32.52 25.06 -5.61
N LEU A 88 31.73 26.14 -5.70
CA LEU A 88 31.12 26.78 -6.89
C LEU A 88 29.69 26.37 -7.31
N ALA A 89 28.73 27.05 -6.66
CA ALA A 89 27.75 27.99 -7.23
C ALA A 89 26.91 27.68 -8.50
N SER A 90 25.63 28.11 -8.37
CA SER A 90 24.68 28.60 -9.40
C SER A 90 23.99 27.58 -10.29
N SER A 91 22.73 27.73 -10.73
CA SER A 91 21.58 28.60 -10.40
C SER A 91 20.46 28.21 -11.39
N GLN A 92 19.20 28.15 -10.93
CA GLN A 92 17.94 28.41 -11.68
C GLN A 92 17.58 27.42 -12.83
N ALA A 93 16.32 27.17 -13.22
CA ALA A 93 15.10 27.97 -13.17
C ALA A 93 13.81 27.13 -13.14
N VAL A 94 12.77 27.78 -12.64
CA VAL A 94 11.33 27.48 -12.69
C VAL A 94 10.80 27.40 -14.14
N SER A 95 9.88 26.46 -14.39
CA SER A 95 8.81 26.66 -15.39
C SER A 95 7.54 25.94 -14.96
N THR A 96 6.59 26.76 -14.52
CA THR A 96 5.15 26.53 -14.44
C THR A 96 4.52 26.55 -15.83
N HIS A 97 3.59 25.63 -16.13
CA HIS A 97 2.34 25.98 -16.81
C HIS A 97 1.24 24.93 -16.49
N PRO A 98 -0.03 25.36 -16.24
CA PRO A 98 -1.14 24.50 -15.82
C PRO A 98 -2.12 24.15 -16.96
N ASN A 99 -3.17 23.38 -16.60
CA ASN A 99 -4.38 22.96 -17.35
C ASN A 99 -4.23 21.55 -17.99
N ASP A 100 -5.18 20.63 -17.96
CA ASP A 100 -6.65 20.71 -17.91
C ASP A 100 -7.30 19.46 -17.27
N GLU A 101 -8.57 19.62 -16.94
CA GLU A 101 -9.55 18.64 -16.44
C GLU A 101 -9.45 17.22 -17.02
N SER A 102 -9.63 16.21 -16.15
CA SER A 102 -10.39 15.00 -16.52
C SER A 102 -10.93 14.31 -15.27
N SER A 103 -12.24 14.43 -15.10
CA SER A 103 -13.07 13.71 -14.14
C SER A 103 -13.00 12.19 -14.29
N THR A 104 -13.44 11.50 -13.22
CA THR A 104 -14.02 10.14 -13.13
C THR A 104 -13.13 8.97 -12.68
N PRO A 105 -13.70 7.85 -12.17
CA PRO A 105 -14.76 7.72 -11.15
C PRO A 105 -14.39 6.72 -10.01
N THR A 106 -15.14 6.80 -8.91
CA THR A 106 -15.13 5.92 -7.74
C THR A 106 -15.53 4.46 -8.06
N PRO A 107 -14.89 3.42 -7.47
CA PRO A 107 -15.37 2.04 -7.53
C PRO A 107 -16.13 1.64 -6.23
N PRO A 108 -16.89 0.51 -6.26
CA PRO A 108 -18.21 0.34 -5.62
C PRO A 108 -18.25 0.16 -4.10
#